data_AF-A0A1V2YGY2-F1
#
_entry.id   AF-A0A1V2YGY2-F1
#
_cell.length_a   1.000
_cell.length_b   1.000
_cell.length_c   1.000
_cell.angle_alpha   90.00
_cell.angle_beta   90.00
_cell.angle_gamma   90.00
#
_symmetry.space_group_name_H-M   'P 1'
#
loop_
_entity.id
_entity.type
_entity.pdbx_description
1 polymer ?
#
loop_
_entity_poly.entity_id
_entity_poly.type
_entity_poly.pdbx_seq_one_letter_code
_entity_poly.pdbx_strand_id
1 'polypeptide(L)'
;MIMLFLGVNIVLFLVYIFLLSMLSAYFKQIHTSVLIYTNNKVYKSYRQIEFVKTLLDEYREAVCANELIENMEIYIKRRLHKDYIGKFRYSFIEECSLKVKWVMVCVVALQLIYMVTVRSTQHYLLISNVILIILVMVITIIRGMPLRKAEIILILSDYLTNQYNIEAWKNDLHQQEKQLGRENEYLKDTVEAQTDTIQQQKEQIELLETKLQMVMEFKIKESKSFAEYRAYPELKDKDIIKIINDMNF
;
A
#
# COMPACT_ATOMS: atom_id res chain seq x y z
N MET A 1 13.76 46.36 36.71
CA MET A 1 14.89 45.62 36.10
C MET A 1 14.95 44.17 36.59
N ILE A 2 15.16 43.90 37.89
CA ILE A 2 15.31 42.50 38.38
C ILE A 2 14.06 41.62 38.18
N MET A 3 12.86 42.16 38.42
CA MET A 3 11.61 41.45 38.09
C MET A 3 11.46 41.12 36.59
N LEU A 4 12.04 41.93 35.70
CA LEU A 4 11.98 41.66 34.25
C LEU A 4 12.78 40.42 33.89
N PHE A 5 13.96 40.23 34.49
CA PHE A 5 14.77 39.02 34.28
C PHE A 5 14.04 37.75 34.75
N LEU A 6 13.36 37.82 35.90
CA LEU A 6 12.50 36.72 36.37
C LEU A 6 11.35 36.46 35.39
N GLY A 7 10.65 37.50 34.94
CA GLY A 7 9.57 37.37 33.96
C GLY A 7 10.03 36.71 32.66
N VAL A 8 11.19 37.13 32.13
CA VAL A 8 11.78 36.53 30.93
C VAL A 8 12.09 35.04 31.14
N ASN A 9 12.68 34.66 32.28
CA ASN A 9 12.96 33.25 32.58
C ASN A 9 11.68 32.42 32.74
N ILE A 10 10.61 32.96 33.31
CA ILE A 10 9.31 32.27 33.38
C ILE A 10 8.75 32.03 31.97
N VAL A 11 8.84 33.02 31.08
CA VAL A 11 8.41 32.86 29.68
C VAL A 11 9.26 31.81 28.96
N LEU A 12 10.58 31.88 29.09
CA LEU A 12 11.51 30.90 28.51
C LEU A 12 11.24 29.48 29.05
N PHE A 13 10.85 29.37 30.32
CA PHE A 13 10.47 28.10 30.94
C PHE A 13 9.23 27.49 30.30
N LEU A 14 8.18 28.29 30.11
CA LEU A 14 6.96 27.84 29.45
C LEU A 14 7.23 27.43 28.00
N VAL A 15 8.04 28.22 27.28
CA VAL A 15 8.49 27.87 25.92
C VAL A 15 9.26 26.55 25.92
N TYR A 16 10.15 26.34 26.90
CA TYR A 16 10.91 25.09 27.03
C TYR A 16 10.00 23.88 27.24
N ILE A 17 9.03 23.96 28.15
CA ILE A 17 8.04 22.89 28.37
C ILE A 17 7.24 22.61 27.10
N PHE A 18 6.85 23.66 26.38
CA PHE A 18 6.11 23.53 25.14
C PHE A 18 6.91 22.78 24.06
N LEU A 19 8.17 23.15 23.84
CA LEU A 19 9.07 22.47 22.90
C LEU A 19 9.27 21.00 23.27
N LEU A 20 9.49 20.70 24.56
CA LEU A 20 9.58 19.32 25.03
C LEU A 20 8.28 18.54 24.81
N SER A 21 7.13 19.17 24.92
CA SER A 21 5.85 18.49 24.75
C SER A 21 5.56 18.22 23.28
N MET A 22 5.94 19.14 22.39
CA MET A 22 5.96 18.91 20.94
C MET A 22 6.86 17.72 20.55
N LEU A 23 8.10 17.69 21.04
CA LEU A 23 9.03 16.58 20.77
C LEU A 23 8.47 15.25 21.29
N SER A 24 7.93 15.23 22.51
CA SER A 24 7.33 14.00 23.06
C SER A 24 6.11 13.53 22.27
N ALA A 25 5.26 14.44 21.82
CA ALA A 25 4.08 14.10 21.04
C ALA A 25 4.47 13.56 19.66
N TYR A 26 5.47 14.18 19.03
CA TYR A 26 6.02 13.73 17.75
C TYR A 26 6.62 12.32 17.84
N PHE A 27 7.43 12.06 18.87
CA PHE A 27 7.99 10.74 19.11
C PHE A 27 6.92 9.66 19.34
N LYS A 28 5.87 9.99 20.10
CA LYS A 28 4.72 9.11 20.26
C LYS A 28 4.00 8.87 18.93
N GLN A 29 3.85 9.90 18.11
CA GLN A 29 3.23 9.80 16.78
C GLN A 29 4.03 8.84 15.89
N ILE A 30 5.35 8.97 15.79
CA ILE A 30 6.19 8.04 15.00
C ILE A 30 6.02 6.60 15.48
N HIS A 31 6.11 6.37 16.79
CA HIS A 31 5.94 5.03 17.34
C HIS A 31 4.56 4.45 16.96
N THR A 32 3.50 5.24 17.09
CA THR A 32 2.15 4.84 16.66
C THR A 32 2.07 4.62 15.14
N SER A 33 2.75 5.43 14.32
CA SER A 33 2.81 5.28 12.87
C SER A 33 3.41 3.93 12.48
N VAL A 34 4.51 3.51 13.11
CA VAL A 34 5.14 2.19 12.88
C VAL A 34 4.16 1.06 13.25
N LEU A 35 3.48 1.19 14.40
CA LEU A 35 2.53 0.18 14.88
C LEU A 35 1.28 0.06 13.99
N ILE A 36 0.75 1.18 13.48
CA ILE A 36 -0.38 1.16 12.53
C ILE A 36 0.06 0.61 11.18
N TYR A 37 1.27 0.94 10.73
CA TYR A 37 1.76 0.49 9.44
C TYR A 37 1.96 -1.03 9.39
N THR A 38 2.54 -1.60 10.45
CA THR A 38 2.75 -3.06 10.64
C THR A 38 1.46 -3.84 10.85
N ASN A 39 0.41 -3.23 11.41
CA ASN A 39 -0.83 -3.94 11.69
C ASN A 39 -1.79 -3.96 10.49
N ASN A 40 -1.87 -5.10 9.80
CA ASN A 40 -2.78 -5.30 8.67
C ASN A 40 -4.28 -5.26 9.02
N LYS A 41 -4.66 -5.27 10.31
CA LYS A 41 -6.07 -5.20 10.74
C LYS A 41 -6.55 -3.78 11.04
N VAL A 42 -5.66 -2.77 11.02
CA VAL A 42 -6.01 -1.39 11.37
C VAL A 42 -6.15 -0.56 10.12
N TYR A 43 -7.22 0.25 10.06
CA TYR A 43 -7.41 1.20 8.96
C TYR A 43 -6.26 2.22 8.93
N LYS A 44 -5.52 2.25 7.83
CA LYS A 44 -4.34 3.10 7.67
C LYS A 44 -4.77 4.49 7.21
N SER A 45 -4.88 5.45 8.13
CA SER A 45 -5.10 6.85 7.77
C SER A 45 -3.83 7.43 7.13
N TYR A 46 -3.95 8.06 5.96
CA TYR A 46 -2.81 8.59 5.19
C TYR A 46 -1.87 9.47 6.04
N ARG A 47 -2.43 10.39 6.84
CA ARG A 47 -1.65 11.27 7.74
C ARG A 47 -0.91 10.51 8.85
N GLN A 48 -1.42 9.36 9.28
CA GLN A 48 -0.80 8.60 10.38
C GLN A 48 0.34 7.73 9.87
N ILE A 49 0.35 7.35 8.59
CA ILE A 49 1.41 6.51 8.01
C ILE A 49 2.38 7.30 7.12
N GLU A 50 2.11 8.57 6.83
CA GLU A 50 2.89 9.40 5.90
C GLU A 50 4.40 9.35 6.18
N PHE A 51 4.81 9.51 7.44
CA PHE A 51 6.22 9.44 7.82
C PHE A 51 6.87 8.11 7.44
N VAL A 52 6.25 6.98 7.83
CA VAL A 52 6.78 5.64 7.59
C VAL A 52 6.75 5.31 6.10
N LYS A 53 5.67 5.69 5.40
CA LYS A 53 5.51 5.47 3.98
C LYS A 53 6.59 6.21 3.18
N THR A 54 6.80 7.50 3.45
CA THR A 54 7.85 8.27 2.77
C THR A 54 9.24 7.75 3.13
N LEU A 55 9.48 7.37 4.40
CA LEU A 55 10.75 6.74 4.79
C LEU A 55 11.02 5.45 4.00
N LEU A 56 9.98 4.64 3.77
CA LEU A 56 10.07 3.40 3.00
C LEU A 56 10.27 3.65 1.50
N ASP A 57 9.56 4.61 0.93
CA ASP A 57 9.69 4.98 -0.47
C ASP A 57 11.12 5.49 -0.75
N GLU A 58 11.63 6.40 0.08
CA GLU A 58 13.01 6.89 -0.03
C GLU A 58 14.03 5.76 0.21
N TYR A 59 13.76 4.80 1.12
CA TYR A 59 14.63 3.65 1.38
C TYR A 59 14.68 2.71 0.18
N ARG A 60 13.53 2.40 -0.41
CA ARG A 60 13.42 1.56 -1.61
C ARG A 60 14.15 2.19 -2.79
N GLU A 61 14.00 3.49 -3.00
CA GLU A 61 14.74 4.22 -4.04
C GLU A 61 16.26 4.12 -3.83
N ALA A 62 16.74 4.30 -2.59
CA ALA A 62 18.17 4.19 -2.27
C ALA A 62 18.72 2.77 -2.49
N VAL A 63 17.97 1.73 -2.07
CA VAL A 63 18.34 0.32 -2.33
C VAL A 63 18.35 0.03 -3.83
N CYS A 64 17.35 0.51 -4.60
CA CYS A 64 17.31 0.34 -6.05
C CYS A 64 18.43 1.11 -6.78
N ALA A 65 18.92 2.22 -6.22
CA ALA A 65 20.01 3.00 -6.77
C ALA A 65 21.41 2.43 -6.48
N ASN A 66 21.52 1.29 -5.78
CA ASN A 66 22.78 0.71 -5.30
C ASN A 66 23.62 1.68 -4.44
N GLU A 67 22.99 2.65 -3.79
CA GLU A 67 23.66 3.39 -2.73
C GLU A 67 23.84 2.42 -1.56
N LEU A 68 25.08 2.08 -1.22
CA LEU A 68 25.39 1.32 -0.02
C LEU A 68 24.84 2.10 1.19
N ILE A 69 23.71 1.63 1.73
CA ILE A 69 23.14 2.12 2.99
C ILE A 69 24.01 1.56 4.11
N GLU A 70 25.23 2.08 4.21
CA GLU A 70 26.25 1.59 5.15
C GLU A 70 25.86 1.89 6.60
N ASN A 71 24.91 2.81 6.83
CA ASN A 71 24.38 3.17 8.14
C ASN A 71 22.90 3.58 8.10
N MET A 72 22.01 2.63 8.37
CA MET A 72 20.56 2.87 8.46
C MET A 72 20.18 3.91 9.53
N GLU A 73 20.91 3.94 10.66
CA GLU A 73 20.70 4.96 11.70
C GLU A 73 20.95 6.39 11.20
N ILE A 74 21.98 6.60 10.39
CA ILE A 74 22.31 7.92 9.82
C ILE A 74 21.21 8.36 8.86
N TYR A 75 20.68 7.41 8.08
CA TYR A 75 19.59 7.63 7.16
C TYR A 75 18.31 8.08 7.88
N ILE A 76 17.89 7.31 8.89
CA ILE A 76 16.71 7.63 9.71
C ILE A 76 16.89 8.98 10.41
N LYS A 77 18.09 9.25 10.96
CA LYS A 77 18.41 10.52 11.62
C LYS A 77 18.32 11.70 10.65
N ARG A 78 18.79 11.55 9.41
CA ARG A 78 18.69 12.57 8.36
C ARG A 78 17.22 12.84 8.01
N ARG A 79 16.40 11.80 7.91
CA ARG A 79 14.97 11.93 7.61
C ARG A 79 14.22 12.62 8.75
N LEU A 80 14.40 12.19 9.99
CA LEU A 80 13.88 12.84 11.20
C LEU A 80 14.21 14.33 11.22
N HIS A 81 15.44 14.69 10.85
CA HIS A 81 15.88 16.09 10.86
C HIS A 81 15.19 16.98 9.82
N LYS A 82 14.77 16.40 8.69
CA LYS A 82 14.04 17.10 7.62
C LYS A 82 12.53 17.17 7.87
N ASP A 83 12.02 16.38 8.80
CA ASP A 83 10.59 16.24 9.01
C ASP A 83 9.97 17.41 9.79
N TYR A 84 8.65 17.54 9.70
CA TYR A 84 7.89 18.63 10.30
C TYR A 84 7.01 18.16 11.46
N ILE A 85 7.12 18.85 12.60
CA ILE A 85 6.19 18.78 13.72
C ILE A 85 5.16 19.91 13.54
N GLY A 86 4.00 19.58 12.98
CA GLY A 86 2.98 20.57 12.66
C GLY A 86 3.47 21.54 11.57
N LYS A 87 3.71 22.82 11.93
CA LYS A 87 4.25 23.83 11.02
C LYS A 87 5.77 24.03 11.13
N PHE A 88 6.41 23.41 12.12
CA PHE A 88 7.81 23.65 12.45
C PHE A 88 8.67 22.45 12.05
N ARG A 89 9.90 22.71 11.58
CA ARG A 89 10.87 21.63 11.33
C ARG A 89 11.32 21.02 12.65
N TYR A 90 11.50 19.70 12.68
CA TYR A 90 12.05 18.99 13.84
C TYR A 90 13.40 19.56 14.27
N SER A 91 14.29 19.80 13.30
CA SER A 91 15.61 20.39 13.53
C SER A 91 15.55 21.71 14.31
N PHE A 92 14.60 22.56 13.93
CA PHE A 92 14.38 23.84 14.58
C PHE A 92 13.93 23.67 16.04
N ILE A 93 12.98 22.78 16.31
CA ILE A 93 12.48 22.53 17.68
C ILE A 93 13.59 21.92 18.56
N GLU A 94 14.34 20.96 18.02
CA GLU A 94 15.45 20.32 18.73
C GLU A 94 16.53 21.35 19.11
N GLU A 95 17.01 22.13 18.14
CA GLU A 95 17.99 23.19 18.40
C GLU A 95 17.48 24.28 19.33
N CYS A 96 16.23 24.71 19.16
CA CYS A 96 15.62 25.73 20.00
C CYS A 96 15.54 25.25 21.45
N SER A 97 15.19 23.97 21.69
CA SER A 97 15.14 23.40 23.03
C SER A 97 16.50 23.41 23.74
N LEU A 98 17.61 23.24 22.99
CA LEU A 98 18.97 23.32 23.52
C LEU A 98 19.37 24.79 23.77
N LYS A 99 19.11 25.68 22.80
CA LYS A 99 19.45 27.10 22.87
C LYS A 99 18.70 27.81 24.01
N VAL A 100 17.43 27.51 24.24
CA VAL A 100 16.63 28.12 25.32
C VAL A 100 17.26 27.91 26.69
N LYS A 101 17.85 26.74 26.98
CA LYS A 101 18.56 26.50 28.25
C LYS A 101 19.74 27.44 28.43
N TRP A 102 20.54 27.61 27.39
CA TRP A 102 21.70 28.50 27.41
C TRP A 102 21.28 29.97 27.56
N VAL A 103 20.18 30.36 26.92
CA VAL A 103 19.61 31.70 27.08
C VAL A 103 19.16 31.93 28.53
N MET A 104 18.49 30.97 29.17
CA MET A 104 18.09 31.09 30.59
C MET A 104 19.29 31.26 31.52
N VAL A 105 20.38 30.52 31.27
CA VAL A 105 21.64 30.67 32.03
C VAL A 105 22.25 32.06 31.80
N CYS A 106 22.26 32.55 30.56
CA CYS A 106 22.72 33.92 30.25
C CYS A 106 21.89 34.99 30.96
N VAL A 107 20.56 34.83 31.03
CA VAL A 107 19.67 35.77 31.75
C VAL A 107 20.04 35.85 33.23
N VAL A 108 20.34 34.71 33.88
CA VAL A 108 20.77 34.68 35.28
C VAL A 108 22.16 35.29 35.46
N ALA A 109 23.10 35.04 34.54
CA ALA A 109 24.42 35.67 34.57
C ALA A 109 24.32 37.21 34.46
N LEU A 110 23.47 37.70 33.54
CA LEU A 110 23.19 39.14 33.41
C LEU A 110 22.54 39.74 34.66
N GLN A 111 21.60 39.02 35.28
CA GLN A 111 21.00 39.43 36.55
C GLN A 111 22.05 39.55 37.67
N LEU A 112 23.00 38.62 37.73
CA LEU A 112 24.07 38.61 38.72
C LEU A 112 24.99 39.83 38.55
N ILE A 113 25.43 40.12 37.31
CA ILE A 113 26.22 41.31 36.99
C ILE A 113 25.46 42.58 37.42
N TYR A 114 24.18 42.68 37.06
CA TYR A 114 23.34 43.82 37.42
C TYR A 114 23.23 44.01 38.95
N MET A 115 23.06 42.92 39.72
CA MET A 115 23.01 43.00 41.17
C MET A 115 24.31 43.53 41.78
N VAL A 116 25.47 43.11 41.26
CA VAL A 116 26.79 43.57 41.73
C VAL A 116 26.97 45.07 41.44
N THR A 117 26.64 45.52 40.23
CA THR A 117 26.80 46.92 39.83
C THR A 117 25.88 47.86 40.62
N VAL A 118 24.62 47.48 40.81
CA VAL A 118 23.60 48.34 41.45
C VAL A 118 23.55 48.16 42.98
N ARG A 119 24.31 47.20 43.54
CA ARG A 119 24.28 46.83 44.97
C ARG A 119 22.86 46.58 45.49
N SER A 120 22.06 45.87 44.71
CA SER A 120 20.67 45.55 45.08
C SER A 120 20.61 44.47 46.17
N THR A 121 19.70 44.62 47.13
CA THR A 121 19.46 43.67 48.23
C THR A 121 18.40 42.60 47.90
N GLN A 122 17.84 42.61 46.69
CA GLN A 122 16.75 41.71 46.27
C GLN A 122 17.22 40.28 45.94
N HIS A 123 17.97 39.64 46.84
CA HIS A 123 18.58 38.32 46.61
C HIS A 123 17.55 37.20 46.41
N TYR A 124 16.35 37.34 46.97
CA TYR A 124 15.26 36.38 46.81
C TYR A 124 14.84 36.16 45.34
N LEU A 125 14.90 37.19 44.50
CA LEU A 125 14.59 37.09 43.06
C LEU A 125 15.69 36.36 42.26
N LEU A 126 16.93 36.41 42.73
CA LEU A 126 18.02 35.64 42.13
C LEU A 126 17.85 34.16 42.49
N ILE A 127 17.55 33.87 43.77
CA ILE A 127 17.31 32.51 44.27
C ILE A 127 16.17 31.85 43.49
N SER A 128 15.05 32.54 43.26
CA SER A 128 13.94 31.99 42.47
C SER A 128 14.34 31.64 41.03
N ASN A 129 15.18 32.45 40.40
CA ASN A 129 15.67 32.20 39.05
C ASN A 129 16.62 30.99 38.98
N VAL A 130 17.48 30.84 39.98
CA VAL A 130 18.36 29.67 40.11
C VAL A 130 17.54 28.39 40.30
N ILE A 131 16.52 28.42 41.16
CA ILE A 131 15.58 27.29 41.36
C ILE A 131 14.91 26.89 40.04
N LEU A 132 14.48 27.88 39.24
CA LEU A 132 13.83 27.63 37.96
C LEU A 132 14.77 26.96 36.94
N ILE A 133 16.05 27.32 36.91
CA ILE A 133 17.06 26.61 36.10
C ILE A 133 17.26 25.17 36.58
N ILE A 134 17.37 24.95 37.89
CA ILE A 134 17.51 23.60 38.45
C ILE A 134 16.30 22.75 38.05
N LEU A 135 15.10 23.30 38.12
CA LEU A 135 13.88 22.62 37.71
C LEU A 135 13.88 22.26 36.22
N VAL A 136 14.37 23.12 35.33
CA VAL A 136 14.58 22.82 33.90
C VAL A 136 15.55 21.65 33.69
N MET A 137 16.64 21.60 34.46
CA MET A 137 17.62 20.52 34.39
C MET A 137 17.00 19.19 34.85
N VAL A 138 16.26 19.20 35.96
CA VAL A 138 15.54 18.01 36.45
C VAL A 138 14.51 17.52 35.42
N ILE A 139 13.70 18.41 34.84
CA ILE A 139 12.73 18.05 33.79
C ILE A 139 13.43 17.43 32.58
N THR A 140 14.60 17.94 32.20
CA THR A 140 15.39 17.38 31.10
C THR A 140 15.77 15.93 31.37
N ILE A 141 16.25 15.65 32.58
CA ILE A 141 16.66 14.31 33.01
C ILE A 141 15.44 13.38 33.02
N ILE A 142 14.35 13.79 33.67
CA ILE A 142 13.11 13.00 33.77
C ILE A 142 12.54 12.67 32.39
N ARG A 143 12.51 13.64 31.46
CA ARG A 143 11.95 13.40 30.13
C ARG A 143 12.86 12.58 29.21
N GLY A 144 14.15 12.46 29.50
CA GLY A 144 15.04 11.53 28.81
C GLY A 144 15.00 11.63 27.28
N MET A 145 14.85 12.84 26.72
CA MET A 145 14.71 13.05 25.26
C MET A 145 15.78 12.36 24.39
N PRO A 146 17.09 12.37 24.75
CA PRO A 146 18.08 11.65 23.96
C PRO A 146 17.85 10.14 23.94
N LEU A 147 17.38 9.54 25.04
CA LEU A 147 17.06 8.11 25.09
C LEU A 147 15.87 7.78 24.19
N ARG A 148 14.78 8.57 24.26
CA ARG A 148 13.59 8.37 23.41
C ARG A 148 13.91 8.50 21.92
N LYS A 149 14.81 9.41 21.57
CA LYS A 149 15.29 9.55 20.19
C LYS A 149 16.02 8.29 19.73
N ALA A 150 16.94 7.77 20.56
CA ALA A 150 17.68 6.55 20.24
C ALA A 150 16.74 5.33 20.13
N GLU A 151 15.78 5.20 21.04
CA GLU A 151 14.75 4.15 21.01
C GLU A 151 13.95 4.16 19.71
N ILE A 152 13.50 5.34 19.25
CA ILE A 152 12.75 5.46 17.99
C ILE A 152 13.60 5.13 16.77
N ILE A 153 14.86 5.57 16.76
CA ILE A 153 15.79 5.23 15.68
C ILE A 153 15.99 3.72 15.63
N LEU A 154 16.14 3.06 16.78
CA LEU A 154 16.30 1.62 16.87
C LEU A 154 15.05 0.87 16.38
N ILE A 155 13.86 1.29 16.80
CA ILE A 155 12.58 0.68 16.35
C ILE A 155 12.43 0.83 14.83
N LEU A 156 12.72 2.00 14.27
CA LEU A 156 12.66 2.23 12.83
C LEU A 156 13.71 1.41 12.07
N SER A 157 14.92 1.29 12.63
CA SER A 157 16.00 0.49 12.05
C SER A 157 15.66 -1.00 12.02
N ASP A 158 15.10 -1.51 13.12
CA ASP A 158 14.64 -2.89 13.21
C ASP A 158 13.51 -3.15 12.21
N TYR A 159 12.54 -2.23 12.12
CA TYR A 159 11.45 -2.32 11.16
C TYR A 159 11.95 -2.39 9.70
N LEU A 160 12.82 -1.46 9.31
CA LEU A 160 13.37 -1.38 7.94
C LEU A 160 14.25 -2.59 7.58
N THR A 161 15.05 -3.09 8.52
CA THR A 161 15.98 -4.20 8.27
C THR A 161 15.27 -5.55 8.27
N ASN A 162 14.46 -5.81 9.30
CA ASN A 162 13.97 -7.15 9.60
C ASN A 162 12.52 -7.38 9.16
N GLN A 163 11.65 -6.37 9.27
CA GLN A 163 10.22 -6.56 9.03
C GLN A 163 9.79 -6.15 7.62
N TYR A 164 10.37 -5.08 7.07
CA TYR A 164 9.95 -4.53 5.78
C TYR A 164 10.07 -5.54 4.62
N ASN A 165 11.21 -6.23 4.49
CA ASN A 165 11.40 -7.20 3.40
C ASN A 165 10.37 -8.34 3.45
N ILE A 166 9.99 -8.77 4.66
CA ILE A 166 9.01 -9.84 4.87
C ILE A 166 7.61 -9.35 4.53
N GLU A 167 7.23 -8.15 4.98
CA GLU A 167 5.92 -7.55 4.69
C GLU A 167 5.75 -7.20 3.22
N ALA A 168 6.79 -6.63 2.58
CA ALA A 168 6.79 -6.30 1.17
C ALA A 168 6.61 -7.56 0.31
N TRP A 169 7.41 -8.61 0.57
CA TRP A 169 7.29 -9.88 -0.14
C TRP A 169 5.91 -10.51 0.03
N LYS A 170 5.35 -10.48 1.25
CA LYS A 170 4.01 -11.02 1.52
C LYS A 170 2.90 -10.26 0.79
N ASN A 171 3.01 -8.94 0.70
CA ASN A 171 2.04 -8.12 -0.04
C ASN A 171 2.12 -8.37 -1.54
N ASP A 172 3.32 -8.46 -2.11
CA ASP A 172 3.52 -8.79 -3.52
C ASP A 172 2.95 -10.17 -3.85
N LEU A 173 3.16 -11.15 -2.96
CA LEU A 173 2.65 -12.51 -3.13
C LEU A 173 1.11 -12.56 -3.08
N HIS A 174 0.50 -11.82 -2.15
CA HIS A 174 -0.95 -11.73 -2.07
C HIS A 174 -1.56 -11.00 -3.28
N GLN A 175 -0.87 -10.00 -3.82
CA GLN A 175 -1.30 -9.30 -5.03
C GLN A 175 -1.22 -10.20 -6.27
N GLN A 176 -0.16 -11.01 -6.39
CA GLN A 176 -0.04 -12.04 -7.42
C GLN A 176 -1.13 -13.11 -7.29
N GLU A 177 -1.39 -13.60 -6.08
CA GLU A 177 -2.47 -14.57 -5.82
C GLU A 177 -3.83 -14.02 -6.26
N LYS A 178 -4.12 -12.74 -6.00
CA LYS A 178 -5.34 -12.08 -6.44
C LYS A 178 -5.41 -11.84 -7.95
N GLN A 179 -4.28 -11.67 -8.62
CA GLN A 179 -4.22 -11.60 -10.08
C GLN A 179 -4.48 -12.97 -10.69
N LEU A 180 -3.74 -13.99 -10.23
CA LEU A 180 -3.91 -15.39 -10.66
C LEU A 180 -5.32 -15.91 -10.39
N GLY A 181 -5.94 -15.53 -9.27
CA GLY A 181 -7.33 -15.87 -8.98
C GLY A 181 -8.31 -15.31 -10.02
N ARG A 182 -8.12 -14.05 -10.44
CA ARG A 182 -8.93 -13.42 -11.49
C ARG A 182 -8.69 -14.02 -12.87
N GLU A 183 -7.44 -14.34 -13.19
CA GLU A 183 -7.09 -15.01 -14.45
C GLU A 183 -7.68 -16.42 -14.52
N ASN A 184 -7.62 -17.20 -13.43
CA ASN A 184 -8.24 -18.52 -13.35
C ASN A 184 -9.76 -18.44 -13.48
N GLU A 185 -10.42 -17.46 -12.85
CA GLU A 185 -11.86 -17.24 -12.98
C GLU A 185 -12.23 -16.92 -14.44
N TYR A 186 -11.50 -16.00 -15.08
CA TYR A 186 -11.68 -15.67 -16.49
C TYR A 186 -11.46 -16.88 -17.43
N LEU A 187 -10.41 -17.67 -17.19
CA LEU A 187 -10.13 -18.88 -17.97
C LEU A 187 -11.22 -19.92 -17.79
N LYS A 188 -11.74 -20.08 -16.57
CA LYS A 188 -12.85 -21.00 -16.28
C LYS A 188 -14.10 -20.59 -17.06
N ASP A 189 -14.48 -19.32 -17.02
CA ASP A 189 -15.63 -18.80 -17.78
C ASP A 189 -15.46 -19.00 -19.29
N THR A 190 -14.23 -18.81 -19.80
CA THR A 190 -13.90 -19.02 -21.22
C THR A 190 -14.04 -20.49 -21.60
N VAL A 191 -13.56 -21.41 -20.76
CA VAL A 191 -13.67 -22.86 -20.99
C VAL A 191 -15.13 -23.31 -20.91
N GLU A 192 -15.92 -22.79 -19.96
CA GLU A 192 -17.35 -23.08 -19.87
C GLU A 192 -18.09 -22.64 -21.16
N ALA A 193 -17.85 -21.43 -21.65
CA ALA A 193 -18.43 -20.95 -22.91
C ALA A 193 -17.99 -21.78 -24.14
N GLN A 194 -16.72 -22.21 -24.19
CA GLN A 194 -16.24 -23.11 -25.23
C GLN A 194 -16.88 -24.50 -25.14
N THR A 195 -17.11 -25.00 -23.93
CA THR A 195 -17.76 -26.29 -23.71
C THR A 195 -19.21 -26.24 -24.19
N ASP A 196 -19.93 -25.15 -23.89
CA ASP A 196 -21.31 -24.93 -24.35
C ASP A 196 -21.39 -24.85 -25.88
N THR A 197 -20.45 -24.15 -26.52
CA THR A 197 -20.41 -24.08 -28.00
C THR A 197 -20.08 -25.43 -28.63
N ILE A 198 -19.18 -26.22 -28.03
CA ILE A 198 -18.91 -27.60 -28.48
C ILE A 198 -20.16 -28.48 -28.31
N GLN A 199 -20.89 -28.34 -27.21
CA GLN A 199 -22.14 -29.06 -26.95
C GLN A 199 -23.17 -28.76 -28.05
N GLN A 200 -23.38 -27.47 -28.37
CA GLN A 200 -24.29 -27.04 -29.44
C GLN A 200 -23.87 -27.58 -30.81
N GLN A 201 -22.56 -27.59 -31.11
CA GLN A 201 -22.06 -28.15 -32.37
C GLN A 201 -22.31 -29.66 -32.46
N LYS A 202 -22.14 -30.40 -31.36
CA LYS A 202 -22.45 -31.84 -31.32
C LYS A 202 -23.91 -32.12 -31.60
N GLU A 203 -24.83 -31.36 -30.98
CA GLU A 203 -26.27 -31.49 -31.24
C GLU A 203 -26.63 -31.22 -32.72
N GLN A 204 -25.99 -30.23 -33.34
CA GLN A 204 -26.18 -29.95 -34.76
C GLN A 204 -25.67 -31.07 -35.67
N ILE A 205 -24.51 -31.67 -35.33
CA ILE A 205 -23.94 -32.80 -36.08
C ILE A 205 -24.88 -34.01 -35.98
N GLU A 206 -25.38 -34.34 -34.79
CA GLU A 206 -26.30 -35.47 -34.59
C GLU A 206 -27.62 -35.28 -35.39
N LEU A 207 -28.14 -34.06 -35.44
CA LEU A 207 -29.31 -33.71 -36.25
C LEU A 207 -29.03 -33.86 -37.76
N LEU A 208 -27.85 -33.43 -38.21
CA LEU A 208 -27.40 -33.57 -39.59
C LEU A 208 -27.22 -35.04 -39.98
N GLU A 209 -26.60 -35.85 -39.13
CA GLU A 209 -26.44 -37.30 -39.33
C GLU A 209 -27.80 -37.98 -39.47
N THR A 210 -28.75 -37.66 -38.60
CA THR A 210 -30.12 -38.20 -38.64
C THR A 210 -30.82 -37.81 -39.95
N LYS A 211 -30.72 -36.55 -40.39
CA LYS A 211 -31.26 -36.10 -41.68
C LYS A 211 -30.61 -36.83 -42.86
N LEU A 212 -29.29 -37.00 -42.82
CA LEU A 212 -28.53 -37.67 -43.87
C LEU A 212 -28.96 -39.14 -44.00
N GLN A 213 -29.20 -39.79 -42.87
CA GLN A 213 -29.69 -41.17 -42.81
C GLN A 213 -31.09 -41.30 -43.41
N MET A 214 -32.01 -40.38 -43.08
CA MET A 214 -33.35 -40.32 -43.72
C MET A 214 -33.26 -40.10 -45.24
N VAL A 215 -32.38 -39.22 -45.70
CA VAL A 215 -32.18 -38.96 -47.14
C VAL A 215 -31.59 -40.18 -47.85
N MET A 216 -30.64 -40.87 -47.22
CA MET A 216 -30.10 -42.13 -47.77
C MET A 216 -31.17 -43.21 -47.86
N GLU A 217 -31.99 -43.39 -46.81
CA GLU A 217 -33.12 -44.33 -46.84
C GLU A 217 -34.14 -43.99 -47.92
N PHE A 218 -34.45 -42.69 -48.10
CA PHE A 218 -35.34 -42.23 -49.15
C PHE A 218 -34.79 -42.55 -50.55
N LYS A 219 -33.52 -42.21 -50.83
CA LYS A 219 -32.87 -42.53 -52.11
C LYS A 219 -32.77 -44.04 -52.37
N ILE A 220 -32.58 -44.85 -51.33
CA ILE A 220 -32.58 -46.31 -51.45
C ILE A 220 -33.99 -46.83 -51.77
N LYS A 221 -35.04 -46.27 -51.19
CA LYS A 221 -36.43 -46.61 -51.53
C LYS A 221 -36.80 -46.17 -52.95
N GLU A 222 -36.39 -44.97 -53.35
CA GLU A 222 -36.64 -44.41 -54.68
C GLU A 222 -35.90 -45.17 -55.78
N SER A 223 -34.65 -45.61 -55.52
CA SER A 223 -33.93 -46.46 -56.47
C SER A 223 -34.54 -47.87 -56.59
N LYS A 224 -35.17 -48.40 -55.53
CA LYS A 224 -35.93 -49.65 -55.59
C LYS A 224 -37.25 -49.51 -56.36
N SER A 225 -38.00 -48.41 -56.20
CA SER A 225 -39.23 -48.18 -56.98
C SER A 225 -38.95 -47.95 -58.47
N PHE A 226 -37.82 -47.32 -58.82
CA PHE A 226 -37.36 -47.19 -60.21
C PHE A 226 -36.91 -48.52 -60.83
N ALA A 227 -36.34 -49.45 -60.04
CA ALA A 227 -36.01 -50.78 -60.52
C ALA A 227 -37.28 -51.61 -60.80
N GLU A 228 -38.35 -51.41 -60.03
CA GLU A 228 -39.64 -52.07 -60.21
C GLU A 228 -40.37 -51.61 -61.49
N TYR A 229 -40.19 -50.34 -61.91
CA TYR A 229 -40.78 -49.80 -63.15
C TYR A 229 -40.07 -50.23 -64.45
N ARG A 230 -38.86 -50.81 -64.40
CA ARG A 230 -38.17 -51.36 -65.59
C ARG A 230 -38.55 -52.81 -65.92
N ALA A 231 -39.52 -53.39 -65.22
CA ALA A 231 -40.07 -54.70 -65.55
C ALA A 231 -41.27 -54.58 -66.52
N TYR A 232 -41.15 -53.80 -67.60
CA TYR A 232 -42.07 -53.94 -68.73
C TYR A 232 -41.56 -55.05 -69.65
N PRO A 233 -42.38 -56.03 -70.03
CA PRO A 233 -41.96 -57.05 -70.98
C PRO A 233 -41.64 -56.37 -72.32
N GLU A 234 -40.47 -56.70 -72.89
CA GLU A 234 -40.12 -56.32 -74.25
C GLU A 234 -41.27 -56.71 -75.19
N LEU A 235 -41.89 -55.75 -75.88
CA LEU A 235 -42.81 -56.01 -76.97
C LEU A 235 -42.07 -56.84 -78.01
N LYS A 236 -42.50 -58.08 -78.22
CA LYS A 236 -41.97 -58.93 -79.28
C LYS A 236 -42.66 -58.54 -80.58
N ASP A 237 -41.95 -58.65 -81.71
CA ASP A 237 -42.43 -58.28 -83.05
C ASP A 237 -43.83 -58.85 -83.40
N LYS A 238 -44.22 -59.97 -82.78
CA LYS A 238 -45.54 -60.58 -82.94
C LYS A 238 -46.69 -59.70 -82.43
N ASP A 239 -46.46 -58.89 -81.41
CA ASP A 239 -47.47 -57.99 -80.83
C ASP A 239 -47.64 -56.73 -81.69
N ILE A 240 -46.57 -56.28 -82.34
CA ILE A 240 -46.59 -55.17 -83.30
C ILE A 240 -47.36 -55.57 -84.57
N ILE A 241 -47.16 -56.79 -85.08
CA ILE A 241 -47.89 -57.30 -86.25
C ILE A 241 -49.40 -57.43 -85.97
N LYS A 242 -49.78 -57.79 -84.74
CA LYS A 242 -51.19 -57.90 -84.35
C LYS A 242 -51.89 -56.53 -84.33
N ILE A 243 -51.20 -55.50 -83.83
CA ILE A 243 -51.69 -54.12 -83.82
C ILE A 243 -51.82 -53.54 -85.25
N ILE A 244 -50.88 -53.88 -86.15
CA ILE A 244 -50.95 -53.45 -87.56
C ILE A 244 -52.12 -54.13 -88.29
N ASN A 245 -52.39 -55.40 -88.02
CA ASN A 245 -53.53 -56.09 -88.63
C ASN A 245 -54.89 -55.60 -88.10
N ASP A 246 -54.96 -55.17 -86.84
CA ASP A 246 -56.20 -54.59 -86.26
C ASP A 246 -56.46 -53.15 -86.76
N MET A 247 -55.49 -52.50 -87.42
CA MET A 247 -55.61 -51.12 -87.94
C MET A 247 -55.87 -51.02 -89.46
N ASN A 248 -55.91 -52.13 -90.20
CA ASN A 248 -56.21 -52.12 -91.64
C ASN A 248 -57.67 -52.55 -91.93
N PHE A 249 -58.49 -51.53 -92.22
CA PHE A 249 -59.74 -51.60 -92.99
C PHE A 249 -59.47 -51.89 -94.47
#